data_AF-A0A537NU58-F1
#
_entry.id   AF-A0A537NU58-F1
#
_cell.length_a   1.000
_cell.length_b   1.000
_cell.length_c   1.000
_cell.angle_alpha   90.00
_cell.angle_beta   90.00
_cell.angle_gamma   90.00
#
_symmetry.space_group_name_H-M   'P 1'
#
loop_
_entity.id
_entity.type
_entity.pdbx_description
1 polymer ?
#
loop_
_entity_poly.entity_id
_entity_poly.type
_entity_poly.pdbx_seq_one_letter_code
_entity_poly.pdbx_strand_id
1 'polypeptide(L)' 'MPWQHGLKTFAAIRSPDAQFTLIKDGDHRLSRDRDIMAIHRAAEELAANYAGKEASNDASPSR' A
#
# COMPACT_ATOMS: atom_id res chain seq x y z
N MET A 1 -6.19 -8.09 17.52
CA MET A 1 -5.57 -6.91 16.87
C MET A 1 -6.58 -5.78 16.64
N PRO A 2 -6.75 -4.89 17.62
CA PRO A 2 -7.46 -3.64 17.42
C PRO A 2 -6.93 -2.88 16.20
N TRP A 3 -7.81 -2.45 15.29
CA TRP A 3 -7.46 -1.80 14.01
C TRP A 3 -6.66 -0.49 14.19
N GLN A 4 -6.80 0.15 15.36
CA GLN A 4 -6.12 1.38 15.71
C GLN A 4 -4.59 1.25 15.70
N HIS A 5 -4.05 0.03 15.85
CA HIS A 5 -2.61 -0.19 15.73
C HIS A 5 -2.11 0.16 14.32
N GLY A 6 -2.84 -0.22 13.27
CA GLY A 6 -2.48 0.11 11.89
C GLY A 6 -2.52 1.62 11.64
N LEU A 7 -3.55 2.30 12.14
CA LEU A 7 -3.67 3.76 12.01
C LEU A 7 -2.55 4.51 12.74
N LYS A 8 -2.17 4.07 13.95
CA LYS A 8 -1.04 4.64 14.70
C LYS A 8 0.27 4.48 13.94
N THR A 9 0.52 3.30 13.37
CA THR A 9 1.71 3.06 12.54
C THR A 9 1.72 3.97 11.32
N PHE A 10 0.59 4.07 10.61
CA PHE A 10 0.48 4.94 9.44
C PHE A 10 0.78 6.40 9.76
N ALA A 11 0.22 6.92 10.87
CA ALA A 11 0.47 8.29 11.33
C ALA A 11 1.94 8.58 11.69
N ALA A 12 2.73 7.55 12.03
CA ALA A 12 4.15 7.70 12.34
C ALA A 12 5.06 7.63 11.10
N ILE A 13 4.55 7.16 9.95
CA ILE A 13 5.31 7.09 8.71
C ILE A 13 5.44 8.49 8.11
N ARG A 14 6.69 8.91 7.85
CA ARG A 14 7.01 10.24 7.29
C ARG A 14 7.05 10.28 5.76
N SER A 15 6.91 9.12 5.11
CA SER A 15 6.91 9.05 3.65
C SER A 15 5.59 9.59 3.08
N PRO A 16 5.62 10.51 2.11
CA PRO A 16 4.41 10.97 1.44
C PRO A 16 3.75 9.88 0.57
N ASP A 17 4.51 8.84 0.21
CA ASP A 17 4.02 7.74 -0.64
C ASP A 17 3.31 6.63 0.15
N ALA A 18 3.21 6.77 1.48
CA ALA A 18 2.54 5.78 2.31
C ALA A 18 1.03 5.79 2.07
N GLN A 19 0.42 4.61 1.99
CA GLN A 19 -1.02 4.43 1.85
C GLN A 19 -1.57 3.54 2.97
N PHE A 20 -2.83 3.78 3.36
CA PHE A 20 -3.54 2.98 4.36
C PHE A 20 -4.98 2.73 3.93
N THR A 21 -5.37 1.45 3.91
CA THR A 21 -6.72 1.01 3.55
C THR A 21 -7.37 0.35 4.77
N LEU A 22 -8.51 0.90 5.21
CA LEU A 22 -9.30 0.35 6.31
C LEU A 22 -10.56 -0.35 5.78
N ILE A 23 -10.67 -1.66 6.03
CA ILE A 23 -11.89 -2.42 5.73
C ILE A 23 -12.78 -2.43 6.97
N LYS A 24 -13.87 -1.65 6.93
CA LYS A 24 -14.75 -1.36 8.10
C LYS A 24 -15.26 -2.62 8.81
N ASP A 25 -15.57 -3.67 8.06
CA ASP A 25 -16.10 -4.94 8.57
C ASP A 25 -15.12 -6.12 8.38
N GLY A 26 -13.84 -5.80 8.13
CA GLY A 26 -12.76 -6.76 8.00
C GLY A 26 -12.41 -7.33 9.37
N ASP A 27 -12.28 -8.65 9.46
CA ASP A 27 -11.73 -9.29 10.64
C ASP A 27 -10.20 -9.39 10.54
N HIS A 28 -9.60 -10.10 11.47
CA HIS A 28 -8.15 -10.30 11.51
C HIS A 28 -7.58 -11.09 10.34
N ARG A 29 -8.41 -11.89 9.70
CA ARG A 29 -8.00 -12.84 8.67
C ARG A 29 -8.02 -12.20 7.29
N LEU A 30 -8.95 -11.26 7.05
CA LEU A 30 -9.12 -10.59 5.76
C LEU A 30 -9.16 -11.61 4.60
N SER A 31 -9.94 -12.68 4.76
CA SER A 31 -9.92 -13.84 3.85
C SER A 31 -11.19 -14.00 3.01
N ARG A 32 -12.15 -13.08 3.08
CA ARG A 32 -13.31 -13.10 2.16
C ARG A 32 -12.84 -12.63 0.80
N ASP A 33 -13.52 -13.03 -0.27
CA ASP A 33 -13.15 -12.64 -1.64
C ASP A 33 -12.92 -11.13 -1.80
N ARG A 34 -13.80 -10.31 -1.21
CA ARG A 34 -13.64 -8.84 -1.22
C ARG A 34 -12.40 -8.33 -0.51
N ASP A 35 -11.98 -8.99 0.58
CA ASP A 35 -10.80 -8.58 1.33
C ASP A 35 -9.54 -8.94 0.53
N ILE A 36 -9.52 -10.15 -0.06
CA ILE A 36 -8.44 -10.63 -0.92
C ILE A 36 -8.30 -9.74 -2.17
N MET A 37 -9.41 -9.38 -2.82
CA MET A 37 -9.39 -8.46 -3.96
C MET A 37 -8.84 -7.09 -3.58
N ALA A 38 -9.17 -6.56 -2.40
CA ALA A 38 -8.61 -5.29 -1.92
C ALA A 38 -7.09 -5.38 -1.71
N ILE A 39 -6.59 -6.50 -1.17
CA ILE A 39 -5.16 -6.76 -0.99
C ILE A 39 -4.46 -6.88 -2.36
N HIS A 40 -5.05 -7.62 -3.31
CA HIS A 40 -4.51 -7.78 -4.65
C HIS A 40 -4.36 -6.43 -5.36
N ARG A 41 -5.41 -5.62 -5.33
CA ARG A 41 -5.41 -4.28 -5.93
C ARG A 41 -4.32 -3.39 -5.34
N ALA A 42 -4.15 -3.40 -4.01
CA ALA A 42 -3.10 -2.62 -3.35
C ALA A 42 -1.69 -3.09 -3.78
N ALA A 43 -1.49 -4.40 -3.96
CA ALA A 43 -0.21 -4.95 -4.43
C ALA A 43 0.07 -4.59 -5.89
N GLU A 44 -0.93 -4.65 -6.76
CA GLU A 44 -0.82 -4.24 -8.17
C GLU A 44 -0.49 -2.76 -8.30
N GLU A 45 -1.17 -1.90 -7.54
CA GLU A 45 -0.90 -0.46 -7.52
C GLU A 45 0.52 -0.17 -7.05
N LEU A 46 0.99 -0.86 -6.00
CA LEU A 46 2.37 -0.73 -5.54
C LEU A 46 3.37 -1.17 -6.62
N ALA A 47 3.15 -2.31 -7.26
CA ALA A 47 4.03 -2.82 -8.31
C ALA A 47 4.10 -1.87 -9.52
N ALA A 48 2.96 -1.33 -9.95
CA ALA A 48 2.89 -0.36 -11.04
C ALA A 48 3.65 0.94 -10.70
N ASN A 49 3.52 1.43 -9.46
CA ASN A 49 4.24 2.61 -8.99
C ASN A 49 5.76 2.39 -8.97
N TYR A 50 6.23 1.20 -8.61
CA TYR A 50 7.66 0.86 -8.64
C TYR A 50 8.20 0.75 -10.07
N ALA A 51 7.49 0.09 -10.98
CA ALA A 51 7.88 0.01 -12.38
C ALA A 51 7.98 1.41 -13.04
N GLY A 52 7.05 2.30 -12.72
CA GLY A 52 7.12 3.70 -13.15
C GLY A 52 8.31 4.47 -12.57
N LYS A 53 8.68 4.19 -11.31
CA LYS A 53 9.87 4.77 -10.67
C LYS A 53 11.17 4.28 -11.32
N GLU A 54 11.31 2.99 -11.61
CA GLU A 54 12.50 2.45 -12.31
C GLU A 54 12.68 3.09 -13.69
N ALA A 55 11.61 3.14 -14.49
CA ALA A 55 11.66 3.78 -15.81
C ALA A 55 12.02 5.28 -15.74
N SER A 56 11.60 5.99 -14.69
CA SER A 56 11.95 7.40 -14.48
C SER A 56 13.40 7.61 -14.03
N ASN A 57 13.96 6.66 -13.27
CA ASN A 57 15.32 6.74 -12.74
C ASN A 57 16.36 6.42 -13.84
N ASP A 58 16.04 5.50 -14.75
CA ASP A 58 16.89 5.16 -15.91
C ASP A 58 16.92 6.28 -16.97
N ALA A 59 15.94 7.17 -16.98
CA ALA A 59 15.84 8.30 -17.91
C ALA A 59 16.64 9.54 -17.46
N SER A 60 17.30 9.52 -16.30
CA SER A 60 18.13 10.62 -15.82
C SER A 60 19.56 10.45 -16.33
N PRO A 61 20.02 11.22 -17.34
CA PRO A 61 21.39 11.08 -17.83
C PRO A 61 22.34 11.70 -16.80
N SER A 62 23.38 10.96 -16.44
CA SER A 62 24.49 11.42 -15.61
C SER A 62 24.95 12.81 -16.06
N ARG A 63 24.88 13.79 -15.15
CA ARG A 63 25.63 15.05 -15.24
C ARG A 63 27.02 14.87 -14.67
#